data_AF-A0A3D3C1E9-F1
#
_entry.id   AF-A0A3D3C1E9-F1
#
_cell.length_a   1.000
_cell.length_b   1.000
_cell.length_c   1.000
_cell.angle_alpha   90.00
_cell.angle_beta   90.00
_cell.angle_gamma   90.00
#
_symmetry.space_group_name_H-M   'P 1'
#
loop_
_entity.id
_entity.type
_entity.pdbx_description
1 polymer ?
#
loop_
_entity_poly.entity_id
_entity_poly.type
_entity_poly.pdbx_seq_one_letter_code
_entity_poly.pdbx_strand_id
1 'polypeptide(L)' 'AMRYVDCSGEPTETYPANPNGSPGGITGVTTIDGRVTIMMPHPERVFRTVQNSWYPDRWQEDAPSMRMFRNARAWLN' A
#
# COMPACT_ATOMS: atom_id res chain seq x y z
N ALA A 1 1.80 -7.60 6.20
CA ALA A 1 2.08 -6.16 6.01
C ALA A 1 0.94 -5.45 5.27
N MET A 2 0.32 -6.09 4.25
CA MET A 2 -0.84 -5.52 3.56
C MET A 2 -1.80 -6.60 3.04
N ARG A 3 -3.07 -6.23 2.88
CA ARG A 3 -4.12 -7.05 2.27
C ARG A 3 -4.96 -6.20 1.31
N TYR A 4 -5.47 -6.81 0.23
CA TYR A 4 -6.58 -6.26 -0.56
C TYR A 4 -7.88 -6.33 0.25
N VAL A 5 -8.69 -5.28 0.16
CA VAL A 5 -9.99 -5.16 0.83
C VAL A 5 -11.06 -4.74 -0.18
N ASP A 6 -12.31 -5.10 0.11
CA ASP A 6 -13.46 -4.60 -0.65
C ASP A 6 -13.85 -3.17 -0.22
N CYS A 7 -14.90 -2.62 -0.84
CA CYS A 7 -15.39 -1.27 -0.54
C CYS A 7 -15.99 -1.12 0.87
N SER A 8 -16.29 -2.23 1.55
CA SER A 8 -16.73 -2.25 2.95
C SER A 8 -15.54 -2.25 3.91
N GLY A 9 -14.32 -2.46 3.40
CA GLY A 9 -13.08 -2.51 4.17
C GLY A 9 -12.69 -3.92 4.62
N GLU A 10 -13.41 -4.95 4.17
CA GLU A 10 -13.15 -6.33 4.59
C GLU A 10 -12.12 -7.00 3.67
N PRO A 11 -11.16 -7.79 4.21
CA PRO A 11 -10.22 -8.54 3.39
C PRO A 11 -10.94 -9.48 2.42
N THR A 12 -10.52 -9.50 1.16
CA THR A 12 -11.25 -10.23 0.11
C THR A 12 -10.34 -11.01 -0.84
N GLU A 13 -10.90 -12.08 -1.40
CA GLU A 13 -10.34 -12.86 -2.51
C GLU A 13 -11.14 -12.65 -3.81
N THR A 14 -12.20 -11.84 -3.76
CA THR A 14 -13.11 -11.61 -4.88
C THR A 14 -12.53 -10.62 -5.88
N TYR A 15 -12.51 -11.00 -7.14
CA TYR A 15 -12.13 -10.12 -8.25
C TYR A 15 -13.21 -9.06 -8.54
N PRO A 16 -12.87 -7.79 -8.86
CA PRO A 16 -11.52 -7.23 -9.00
C PRO A 16 -10.94 -6.59 -7.73
N ALA A 17 -11.68 -6.55 -6.61
CA ALA A 17 -11.21 -5.95 -5.36
C ALA A 17 -9.89 -6.59 -4.88
N ASN A 18 -9.77 -7.91 -5.04
CA ASN A 18 -8.49 -8.61 -5.12
C ASN A 18 -8.17 -8.91 -6.60
N PRO A 19 -7.16 -8.26 -7.20
CA PRO A 19 -6.91 -8.36 -8.62
C PRO A 19 -6.21 -9.67 -9.05
N ASN A 20 -5.71 -10.47 -8.11
CA ASN A 20 -4.88 -11.63 -8.41
C ASN A 20 -5.26 -12.92 -7.65
N GLY A 21 -6.30 -12.88 -6.81
CA GLY A 21 -6.80 -14.04 -6.06
C GLY A 21 -5.87 -14.48 -4.93
N SER A 22 -4.97 -13.62 -4.45
CA SER A 22 -4.07 -14.00 -3.34
C SER A 22 -4.87 -14.34 -2.07
N PRO A 23 -4.62 -15.49 -1.42
CA PRO A 23 -5.38 -15.92 -0.24
C PRO A 23 -5.38 -14.90 0.90
N GLY A 24 -6.54 -14.69 1.51
CA GLY A 24 -6.79 -13.67 2.51
C GLY A 24 -6.47 -12.24 2.05
N GLY A 25 -6.40 -11.99 0.73
CA GLY A 25 -6.01 -10.71 0.16
C GLY A 25 -4.52 -10.37 0.28
N ILE A 26 -3.64 -11.29 0.72
CA ILE A 26 -2.24 -10.96 1.02
C ILE A 26 -1.53 -10.38 -0.21
N THR A 27 -0.91 -9.21 -0.06
CA THR A 27 -0.18 -8.55 -1.15
C THR A 27 1.13 -7.88 -0.71
N GLY A 28 1.46 -7.99 0.58
CA GLY A 28 2.74 -7.55 1.13
C GLY A 28 3.12 -8.27 2.41
N VAL A 29 4.38 -8.71 2.47
CA VAL A 29 4.97 -9.46 3.58
C VAL A 29 6.29 -8.82 4.02
N THR A 30 6.67 -9.08 5.27
CA THR A 30 7.93 -8.61 5.84
C THR A 30 8.64 -9.75 6.55
N THR A 31 9.96 -9.64 6.65
CA THR A 31 10.81 -10.47 7.51
C THR A 31 10.47 -10.27 8.99
N ILE A 32 10.82 -11.26 9.83
CA ILE A 32 10.52 -11.26 11.28
C ILE A 32 11.10 -10.03 11.98
N ASP A 33 12.30 -9.59 11.58
CA ASP A 33 12.96 -8.42 12.14
C ASP A 33 12.55 -7.10 11.47
N GLY A 34 11.63 -7.13 10.49
CA GLY A 34 11.05 -5.96 9.84
C GLY A 34 11.97 -5.23 8.86
N ARG A 35 13.21 -5.67 8.65
CA ARG A 35 14.20 -4.92 7.84
C ARG A 35 13.96 -5.03 6.34
N VAL A 36 13.29 -6.10 5.90
CA VAL A 36 12.94 -6.32 4.50
C VAL A 36 11.44 -6.54 4.38
N THR A 37 10.78 -5.66 3.62
CA THR A 37 9.37 -5.76 3.22
C THR A 37 9.29 -5.85 1.70
N ILE A 38 8.52 -6.80 1.17
CA ILE A 38 8.23 -6.93 -0.26
C ILE A 38 6.72 -6.82 -0.49
N MET A 39 6.34 -6.29 -1.65
CA MET A 39 4.94 -6.09 -2.01
C MET A 39 4.72 -6.03 -3.52
N MET A 40 3.51 -6.37 -3.94
CA MET A 40 3.09 -6.29 -5.35
C MET A 40 2.53 -4.92 -5.78
N PRO A 41 1.78 -4.16 -4.95
CA PRO A 41 1.37 -2.81 -5.30
C PRO A 41 2.57 -1.88 -5.46
N HIS A 42 2.42 -0.82 -6.25
CA HIS A 42 3.49 0.12 -6.62
C HIS A 42 3.40 1.47 -5.86
N PRO A 43 3.86 1.55 -4.60
CA PRO A 43 3.76 2.78 -3.79
C PRO A 43 4.54 3.95 -4.40
N GLU A 44 5.61 3.65 -5.15
CA GLU A 44 6.47 4.61 -5.85
C GLU A 44 5.81 5.25 -7.06
N ARG A 45 4.71 4.69 -7.57
CA ARG A 45 3.93 5.28 -8.66
C ARG A 45 2.86 6.25 -8.18
N VAL A 46 2.54 6.23 -6.88
CA VAL A 46 1.40 6.96 -6.29
C VAL A 46 1.76 7.75 -5.04
N PHE A 47 3.04 8.10 -4.86
CA PHE A 47 3.52 8.85 -3.68
C PHE A 47 3.15 10.34 -3.71
N ARG A 48 2.90 10.90 -4.89
CA ARG A 48 2.32 12.24 -5.03
C ARG A 48 0.81 12.12 -5.17
N THR A 49 0.06 12.99 -4.52
CA THR A 49 -1.41 13.02 -4.60
C THR A 49 -1.90 13.07 -6.05
N VAL A 50 -1.28 13.93 -6.88
CA VAL A 50 -1.63 14.10 -8.30
C VAL A 50 -1.49 12.83 -9.16
N GLN A 51 -0.74 11.82 -8.69
CA GLN A 51 -0.56 10.55 -9.41
C GLN A 51 -1.63 9.50 -9.07
N ASN A 52 -2.52 9.77 -8.12
CA ASN A 52 -3.59 8.85 -7.75
C ASN A 52 -4.79 9.06 -8.69
N SER A 53 -5.33 7.98 -9.27
CA SER A 53 -6.48 8.04 -10.19
C SER A 53 -7.74 8.60 -9.52
N TRP A 54 -7.87 8.38 -8.21
CA TRP A 54 -8.86 8.96 -7.33
C TRP A 54 -8.22 9.24 -5.97
N TYR A 55 -8.55 10.38 -5.36
CA TYR A 55 -8.12 10.75 -4.01
C TYR A 55 -9.09 11.77 -3.39
N PRO A 56 -9.13 11.92 -2.06
CA PRO A 56 -9.91 12.96 -1.40
C PRO A 56 -9.33 14.37 -1.63
N ASP A 57 -10.18 15.37 -1.89
CA ASP A 57 -9.79 16.77 -2.19
C ASP A 57 -8.91 17.44 -1.11
N ARG A 58 -8.95 16.94 0.13
CA ARG A 58 -8.16 17.46 1.25
C ARG A 58 -6.68 17.09 1.19
N TRP A 59 -6.28 16.17 0.32
CA TRP A 59 -4.87 15.79 0.19
C TRP A 59 -4.08 16.96 -0.44
N GLN A 60 -2.88 17.18 0.07
CA GLN A 60 -1.94 18.18 -0.45
C GLN A 60 -0.97 17.48 -1.42
N GLU A 61 0.32 17.83 -1.41
CA GLU A 61 1.30 17.24 -2.33
C GLU A 61 1.55 15.73 -2.10
N ASP A 62 1.68 15.31 -0.84
CA ASP A 62 2.05 13.93 -0.49
C ASP A 62 0.82 13.03 -0.32
N ALA A 63 0.84 11.90 -1.03
CA ALA A 63 -0.08 10.80 -0.79
C ALA A 63 0.40 9.91 0.39
N PRO A 64 -0.46 9.06 0.95
CA PRO A 64 -0.11 8.19 2.09
C PRO A 64 1.11 7.30 1.86
N SER A 65 1.33 6.81 0.62
CA SER A 65 2.47 5.94 0.32
C SER A 65 3.83 6.64 0.49
N MET A 66 3.88 7.98 0.46
CA MET A 66 5.09 8.75 0.75
C MET A 66 5.66 8.42 2.14
N ARG A 67 4.80 8.05 3.09
CA ARG A 67 5.21 7.67 4.44
C ARG A 67 6.14 6.44 4.46
N MET A 68 5.99 5.51 3.52
CA MET A 68 6.85 4.32 3.44
C MET A 68 8.32 4.71 3.25
N PHE A 69 8.59 5.62 2.32
CA PHE A 69 9.96 6.09 2.02
C PHE A 69 10.51 6.99 3.14
N ARG A 70 9.66 7.82 3.76
CA ARG A 70 10.04 8.62 4.94
C ARG A 70 10.45 7.76 6.12
N ASN A 71 9.71 6.67 6.39
CA ASN A 71 10.06 5.72 7.45
C ASN A 71 11.43 5.08 7.21
N ALA A 72 11.72 4.66 5.97
CA ALA A 72 13.03 4.09 5.62
C ALA A 72 14.17 5.09 5.89
N ARG A 73 14.01 6.36 5.49
CA ARG A 73 15.01 7.40 5.76
C ARG A 73 15.17 7.68 7.25
N ALA A 74 14.08 7.73 8.00
CA ALA A 74 14.09 7.98 9.44
C ALA A 74 14.76 6.85 10.22
N TRP A 75 14.61 5.59 9.79
CA TRP A 75 15.25 4.43 10.42
C TRP A 75 16.77 4.41 10.27
N LEU A 76 17.31 5.06 9.23
CA LEU A 76 18.76 5.17 9.00
C LEU A 76 19.42 6.31 9.78
N ASN A 77 18.64 7.25 10.35
CA ASN A 77 19.14 8.30 11.22
C ASN A 77 19.21 7.80 12.67
#